data_AF-A0A1M4S3J3-F1
#
_entry.id   AF-A0A1M4S3J3-F1
#
_cell.length_a   1.000
_cell.length_b   1.000
_cell.length_c   1.000
_cell.angle_alpha   90.00
_cell.angle_beta   90.00
_cell.angle_gamma   90.00
#
_symmetry.space_group_name_H-M   'P 1'
#
loop_
_entity.id
_entity.type
_entity.pdbx_description
1 polymer ?
#
loop_
_entity_poly.entity_id
_entity_poly.type
_entity_poly.pdbx_seq_one_letter_code
_entity_poly.pdbx_strand_id
1 'polypeptide(L)'
;MSRQGIRTVMVLELRQRVRSTRWWVMLLVWALVLVVLFVGMTGLAVSAGAEREEFAPVLYDMVLCFVLGIGLIVAPTLSATSINGDRADATLALLQATALRSREIAVGKLLAAWLAAMAFLAVALPFLLILAAVGGANLPTLLGHLLLLVVTLGSVCGIGLGFSALTARTSASAVLTYLVVAALTVGTPMATVLVAPMVQEQQESITYSIDYDASTDDQLVCREDPYRYHNTVTHTERIWWLLIPNPFVALGDVSTRAPLSHYNSDNFLEGLGRAIDTMRDPQSSEPTVHNPCAEQADDSDDDVYESSRDESGAGHVAFWPASAALLLLLGAGGAWVAARRLRVPAGPLPRGIRLA
;
A
#
# COMPACT_ATOMS: atom_id res chain seq x y z
N MET A 1 31.08 -6.53 8.93
CA MET A 1 30.07 -6.24 9.96
C MET A 1 30.04 -7.44 10.87
N SER A 2 30.27 -7.27 12.17
CA SER A 2 30.19 -8.36 13.14
C SER A 2 28.71 -8.68 13.41
N ARG A 3 28.26 -9.88 13.04
CA ARG A 3 26.88 -10.33 13.30
C ARG A 3 26.56 -10.36 14.81
N GLN A 4 27.58 -10.59 15.63
CA GLN A 4 27.47 -10.64 17.08
C GLN A 4 27.12 -9.27 17.68
N GLY A 5 27.75 -8.19 17.23
CA GLY A 5 27.46 -6.84 17.75
C GLY A 5 26.02 -6.40 17.49
N ILE A 6 25.52 -6.64 16.27
CA ILE A 6 24.12 -6.35 15.88
C ILE A 6 23.15 -7.12 16.77
N ARG A 7 23.39 -8.43 16.96
CA ARG A 7 22.55 -9.30 17.78
C ARG A 7 22.51 -8.85 19.24
N THR A 8 23.65 -8.46 19.82
CA THR A 8 23.72 -8.02 21.21
C THR A 8 22.87 -6.78 21.44
N VAL A 9 23.01 -5.74 20.60
CA VAL A 9 22.19 -4.51 20.68
C VAL A 9 20.70 -4.85 20.54
N MET A 10 20.36 -5.63 19.51
CA MET A 10 18.98 -6.03 19.26
C MET A 10 18.34 -6.78 20.45
N VAL A 11 19.06 -7.75 21.03
CA VAL A 11 18.55 -8.54 22.16
C VAL A 11 18.38 -7.69 23.42
N LEU A 12 19.29 -6.75 23.68
CA LEU A 12 19.18 -5.85 24.83
C LEU A 12 17.92 -4.98 24.74
N GLU A 13 17.71 -4.34 23.59
CA GLU A 13 16.53 -3.51 23.30
C GLU A 13 15.23 -4.31 23.41
N LEU A 14 15.18 -5.51 22.82
CA LEU A 14 14.01 -6.38 22.90
C LEU A 14 13.72 -6.83 24.34
N ARG A 15 14.75 -7.18 25.11
CA ARG A 15 14.56 -7.56 26.53
C ARG A 15 14.02 -6.39 27.35
N GLN A 16 14.49 -5.17 27.12
CA GLN A 16 13.96 -3.99 27.81
C GLN A 16 12.47 -3.78 27.47
N ARG A 17 12.08 -3.93 26.20
CA ARG A 17 10.68 -3.82 25.76
C ARG A 17 9.79 -4.90 26.37
N VAL A 18 10.22 -6.17 26.31
CA VAL A 18 9.46 -7.32 26.84
C VAL A 18 9.31 -7.27 28.36
N ARG A 19 10.27 -6.67 29.09
CA ARG A 19 10.17 -6.46 30.54
C ARG A 19 9.19 -5.35 30.93
N SER A 20 8.78 -4.49 29.98
CA SER A 20 7.79 -3.46 30.23
C SER A 20 6.39 -4.06 30.26
N THR A 21 5.66 -3.90 31.35
CA THR A 21 4.23 -4.28 31.44
C THR A 21 3.39 -3.57 30.37
N ARG A 22 3.78 -2.34 29.99
CA ARG A 22 3.11 -1.57 28.93
C ARG A 22 3.12 -2.30 27.58
N TRP A 23 4.19 -3.02 27.26
CA TRP A 23 4.30 -3.78 26.02
C TRP A 23 3.29 -4.91 25.95
N TRP A 24 3.19 -5.70 27.03
CA TRP A 24 2.21 -6.79 27.12
C TRP A 24 0.77 -6.30 27.11
N VAL A 25 0.47 -5.21 27.82
CA VAL A 25 -0.86 -4.58 27.79
C VAL A 25 -1.21 -4.14 26.37
N MET A 26 -0.28 -3.53 25.64
CA MET A 26 -0.52 -3.10 24.26
C MET A 26 -0.79 -4.27 23.31
N LEU A 27 -0.05 -5.38 23.42
CA LEU A 27 -0.30 -6.59 22.64
C LEU A 27 -1.64 -7.27 22.99
N LEU A 28 -2.01 -7.28 24.29
CA LEU A 28 -3.29 -7.82 24.74
C LEU A 28 -4.46 -6.99 24.20
N VAL A 29 -4.38 -5.66 24.33
CA VAL A 29 -5.38 -4.74 23.77
C VAL A 29 -5.50 -4.94 22.26
N TRP A 30 -4.37 -5.06 21.55
CA TRP A 30 -4.36 -5.34 20.12
C TRP A 30 -5.07 -6.66 19.77
N ALA A 31 -4.73 -7.74 20.48
CA ALA A 31 -5.40 -9.03 20.30
C ALA A 31 -6.91 -8.92 20.58
N LEU A 32 -7.31 -8.23 21.64
CA LEU A 32 -8.72 -8.05 22.00
C LEU A 32 -9.47 -7.25 20.93
N VAL A 33 -8.87 -6.18 20.40
CA VAL A 33 -9.45 -5.40 19.29
C VAL A 33 -9.65 -6.29 18.06
N LEU A 34 -8.68 -7.13 17.70
CA LEU A 34 -8.81 -8.07 16.59
C LEU A 34 -9.91 -9.11 16.82
N VAL A 35 -10.01 -9.65 18.04
CA VAL A 35 -11.10 -10.58 18.39
C VAL A 35 -12.46 -9.89 18.28
N VAL A 36 -12.61 -8.69 18.84
CA VAL A 36 -13.86 -7.92 18.78
C VAL A 36 -14.22 -7.58 17.33
N LEU A 37 -13.25 -7.16 16.53
CA LEU A 37 -13.44 -6.88 15.12
C LEU A 37 -13.89 -8.12 14.36
N PHE A 38 -13.16 -9.23 14.51
CA PHE A 38 -13.44 -10.51 13.84
C PHE A 38 -14.82 -11.06 14.23
N VAL A 39 -15.10 -11.20 15.53
CA VAL A 39 -16.36 -11.75 16.04
C VAL A 39 -17.51 -10.81 15.78
N GLY A 40 -17.34 -9.51 16.02
CA GLY A 40 -18.38 -8.50 15.83
C GLY A 40 -18.83 -8.42 14.38
N MET A 41 -17.89 -8.34 13.44
CA MET A 41 -18.21 -8.26 12.01
C MET A 41 -18.82 -9.55 11.48
N THR A 42 -18.30 -10.71 11.88
CA THR A 42 -18.90 -12.01 11.52
C THR A 42 -20.32 -12.12 12.06
N GLY A 43 -20.56 -11.69 13.30
CA GLY A 43 -21.89 -11.66 13.91
C GLY A 43 -22.87 -10.75 13.17
N LEU A 44 -22.41 -9.55 12.76
CA LEU A 44 -23.22 -8.62 11.95
C LEU A 44 -23.56 -9.22 10.58
N ALA A 45 -22.58 -9.79 9.88
CA ALA A 45 -22.80 -10.41 8.57
C ALA A 45 -23.82 -11.55 8.64
N VAL A 46 -23.66 -12.44 9.64
CA VAL A 46 -24.61 -13.54 9.87
C VAL A 46 -26.01 -13.00 10.21
N SER A 47 -26.11 -11.96 11.02
CA SER A 47 -27.40 -11.35 11.37
C SER A 47 -28.10 -10.66 10.19
N ALA A 48 -27.32 -10.19 9.21
CA ALA A 48 -27.82 -9.61 7.97
C ALA A 48 -28.23 -10.66 6.92
N GLY A 49 -28.06 -11.96 7.23
CA GLY A 49 -28.34 -13.06 6.31
C GLY A 49 -27.30 -13.23 5.20
N ALA A 50 -26.12 -12.60 5.32
CA ALA A 50 -25.06 -12.74 4.33
C ALA A 50 -24.48 -14.16 4.34
N GLU A 51 -24.27 -14.72 3.15
CA GLU A 51 -23.64 -16.02 3.04
C GLU A 51 -22.14 -15.93 3.32
N ARG A 52 -21.56 -17.04 3.80
CA ARG A 52 -20.14 -17.09 4.19
C ARG A 52 -19.21 -16.68 3.06
N GLU A 53 -19.55 -17.04 1.83
CA GLU A 53 -18.76 -16.77 0.62
C GLU A 53 -18.76 -15.29 0.26
N GLU A 54 -19.82 -14.54 0.59
CA GLU A 54 -19.94 -13.11 0.32
C GLU A 54 -19.17 -12.26 1.35
N PHE A 55 -19.31 -12.56 2.65
CA PHE A 55 -18.73 -11.69 3.68
C PHE A 55 -17.26 -12.00 3.97
N ALA A 56 -16.79 -13.24 3.80
CA ALA A 56 -15.44 -13.61 4.24
C ALA A 56 -14.30 -12.87 3.50
N PRO A 57 -14.35 -12.68 2.16
CA PRO A 57 -13.37 -11.88 1.44
C PRO A 57 -13.36 -10.40 1.87
N VAL A 58 -14.54 -9.81 2.11
CA VAL A 58 -14.67 -8.44 2.63
C VAL A 58 -14.04 -8.30 4.02
N LEU A 59 -14.27 -9.27 4.92
CA LEU A 59 -13.65 -9.27 6.24
C LEU A 59 -12.13 -9.44 6.17
N TYR A 60 -11.65 -10.28 5.25
CA TYR A 60 -10.23 -10.45 5.00
C TYR A 60 -9.58 -9.12 4.60
N ASP A 61 -10.10 -8.44 3.58
CA ASP A 61 -9.59 -7.16 3.08
C ASP A 61 -9.63 -6.08 4.18
N MET A 62 -10.73 -6.02 4.93
CA MET A 62 -10.90 -5.06 6.02
C MET A 62 -9.87 -5.31 7.13
N VAL A 63 -9.70 -6.54 7.60
CA VAL A 63 -8.72 -6.88 8.64
C VAL A 63 -7.30 -6.64 8.12
N LEU A 64 -7.02 -6.98 6.87
CA LEU A 64 -5.71 -6.76 6.26
C LEU A 64 -5.35 -5.27 6.20
N CYS A 65 -6.28 -4.43 5.72
CA CYS A 65 -6.13 -2.98 5.71
C CYS A 65 -6.01 -2.39 7.12
N PHE A 66 -6.77 -2.92 8.08
CA PHE A 66 -6.74 -2.48 9.47
C PHE A 66 -5.39 -2.81 10.13
N VAL A 67 -4.85 -4.01 9.91
CA VAL A 67 -3.54 -4.43 10.39
C VAL A 67 -2.44 -3.55 9.79
N LEU A 68 -2.49 -3.27 8.48
CA LEU A 68 -1.56 -2.34 7.85
C LEU A 68 -1.69 -0.93 8.46
N GLY A 69 -2.91 -0.39 8.58
CA GLY A 69 -3.17 0.94 9.12
C GLY A 69 -2.65 1.13 10.54
N ILE A 70 -2.98 0.22 11.47
CA ILE A 70 -2.45 0.26 12.84
C ILE A 70 -0.94 0.04 12.85
N GLY A 71 -0.43 -0.87 12.03
CA GLY A 71 0.99 -1.08 11.85
C GLY A 71 1.75 0.19 11.45
N LEU A 72 1.18 0.99 10.54
CA LEU A 72 1.70 2.29 10.11
C LEU A 72 1.61 3.37 11.20
N ILE A 73 0.73 3.22 12.19
CA ILE A 73 0.65 4.12 13.36
C ILE A 73 1.66 3.71 14.44
N VAL A 74 1.84 2.42 14.67
CA VAL A 74 2.68 1.86 15.73
C VAL A 74 4.16 1.82 15.33
N ALA A 75 4.49 1.53 14.07
CA ALA A 75 5.88 1.45 13.62
C ALA A 75 6.68 2.76 13.79
N PRO A 76 6.12 3.96 13.49
CA PRO A 76 6.78 5.23 13.77
C PRO A 76 7.05 5.47 15.25
N THR A 77 6.09 5.17 16.14
CA THR A 77 6.26 5.39 17.59
C THR A 77 7.37 4.52 18.18
N LEU A 78 7.49 3.27 17.71
CA LEU A 78 8.50 2.32 18.15
C LEU A 78 9.92 2.63 17.64
N SER A 79 10.05 3.34 16.51
CA SER A 79 11.32 3.63 15.83
C SER A 79 11.81 5.07 16.03
N ALA A 80 10.91 6.06 16.04
CA ALA A 80 11.23 7.48 16.15
C ALA A 80 11.90 7.86 17.49
N THR A 81 11.64 7.07 18.54
CA THR A 81 12.22 7.22 19.88
C THR A 81 13.54 6.48 20.06
N SER A 82 13.96 5.64 19.11
CA SER A 82 15.09 4.73 19.32
C SER A 82 16.44 5.43 19.50
N ILE A 83 16.77 6.48 18.73
CA ILE A 83 18.06 7.20 18.90
C ILE A 83 17.90 8.39 19.86
N ASN A 84 16.78 9.11 19.76
CA ASN A 84 16.54 10.25 20.62
C ASN A 84 16.22 9.87 22.08
N GLY A 85 15.72 8.65 22.32
CA GLY A 85 15.58 8.08 23.66
C GLY A 85 16.93 7.92 24.35
N ASP A 86 17.91 7.30 23.69
CA ASP A 86 19.28 7.18 24.22
C ASP A 86 19.97 8.53 24.47
N ARG A 87 19.66 9.55 23.65
CA ARG A 87 20.15 10.91 23.89
C ARG A 87 19.50 11.54 25.12
N ALA A 88 18.20 11.34 25.30
CA ALA A 88 17.46 11.85 26.46
C ALA A 88 17.88 11.17 27.77
N ASP A 89 18.21 9.89 27.71
CA ASP A 89 18.62 9.08 28.87
C ASP A 89 20.13 9.16 29.16
N ALA A 90 20.89 10.02 28.45
CA ALA A 90 22.35 10.18 28.55
C ALA A 90 23.18 8.88 28.34
N THR A 91 22.59 7.83 27.79
CA THR A 91 23.25 6.54 27.54
C THR A 91 24.06 6.53 26.24
N LEU A 92 23.92 7.56 25.40
CA LEU A 92 24.61 7.66 24.12
C LEU A 92 26.15 7.69 24.28
N ALA A 93 26.67 8.40 25.29
CA ALA A 93 28.11 8.47 25.56
C ALA A 93 28.67 7.09 25.99
N LEU A 94 27.88 6.34 26.78
CA LEU A 94 28.24 5.00 27.22
C LEU A 94 28.26 3.99 26.07
N LEU A 95 27.33 4.11 25.10
CA LEU A 95 27.33 3.29 23.89
C LEU A 95 28.44 3.68 22.90
N GLN A 96 28.78 4.98 22.80
CA GLN A 96 29.90 5.46 21.99
C GLN A 96 31.28 5.09 22.57
N ALA A 97 31.35 4.77 23.87
CA ALA A 97 32.55 4.22 24.50
C ALA A 97 32.77 2.73 24.22
N THR A 98 31.81 2.04 23.59
CA THR A 98 31.95 0.63 23.19
C THR A 98 32.59 0.49 21.80
N ALA A 99 33.32 -0.60 21.56
CA ALA A 99 34.01 -0.87 20.28
C ALA A 99 33.07 -1.19 19.08
N LEU A 100 31.78 -0.90 19.20
CA LEU A 100 30.77 -1.19 18.17
C LEU A 100 30.80 -0.14 17.05
N ARG A 101 30.74 -0.58 15.79
CA ARG A 101 30.69 0.36 14.65
C ARG A 101 29.32 1.03 14.61
N SER A 102 29.26 2.32 14.24
CA SER A 102 28.02 3.11 14.09
C SER A 102 26.95 2.44 13.23
N ARG A 103 27.36 1.69 12.20
CA ARG A 103 26.46 0.89 11.33
C ARG A 103 25.83 -0.29 12.05
N GLU A 104 26.55 -0.93 12.97
CA GLU A 104 26.08 -2.10 13.72
C GLU A 104 25.03 -1.68 14.76
N ILE A 105 25.20 -0.52 15.37
CA ILE A 105 24.21 0.08 16.29
C ILE A 105 22.92 0.43 15.54
N ALA A 106 23.03 1.16 14.42
CA ALA A 106 21.87 1.56 13.63
C ALA A 106 21.05 0.35 13.14
N VAL A 107 21.71 -0.68 12.61
CA VAL A 107 21.05 -1.91 12.15
C VAL A 107 20.45 -2.70 13.32
N GLY A 108 21.14 -2.79 14.46
CA GLY A 108 20.61 -3.47 15.67
C GLY A 108 19.32 -2.81 16.18
N LYS A 109 19.27 -1.48 16.19
CA LYS A 109 18.06 -0.71 16.56
C LYS A 109 16.94 -0.83 15.56
N LEU A 110 17.27 -0.81 14.26
CA LEU A 110 16.29 -1.04 13.21
C LEU A 110 15.64 -2.41 13.37
N LEU A 111 16.45 -3.47 13.54
CA LEU A 111 15.96 -4.83 13.71
C LEU A 111 15.13 -4.99 14.98
N ALA A 112 15.50 -4.34 16.10
CA ALA A 112 14.71 -4.37 17.32
C ALA A 112 13.33 -3.71 17.13
N ALA A 113 13.28 -2.54 16.47
CA ALA A 113 12.01 -1.86 16.18
C ALA A 113 11.15 -2.64 15.18
N TRP A 114 11.78 -3.21 14.14
CA TRP A 114 11.10 -4.04 13.15
C TRP A 114 10.55 -5.33 13.76
N LEU A 115 11.33 -6.05 14.57
CA LEU A 115 10.85 -7.24 15.29
C LEU A 115 9.73 -6.93 16.28
N ALA A 116 9.75 -5.74 16.89
CA ALA A 116 8.64 -5.28 17.71
C ALA A 116 7.36 -5.10 16.86
N ALA A 117 7.45 -4.50 15.66
CA ALA A 117 6.32 -4.43 14.73
C ALA A 117 5.86 -5.82 14.24
N MET A 118 6.80 -6.74 14.00
CA MET A 118 6.51 -8.13 13.64
C MET A 118 5.74 -8.88 14.73
N ALA A 119 5.90 -8.53 16.01
CA ALA A 119 5.10 -9.12 17.08
C ALA A 119 3.61 -8.77 16.96
N PHE A 120 3.27 -7.54 16.56
CA PHE A 120 1.88 -7.16 16.28
C PHE A 120 1.32 -7.91 15.09
N LEU A 121 2.13 -8.06 14.03
CA LEU A 121 1.75 -8.85 12.87
C LEU A 121 1.56 -10.33 13.23
N ALA A 122 2.41 -10.90 14.10
CA ALA A 122 2.28 -12.27 14.57
C ALA A 122 0.97 -12.50 15.35
N VAL A 123 0.52 -11.50 16.12
CA VAL A 123 -0.79 -11.55 16.81
C VAL A 123 -1.95 -11.47 15.82
N ALA A 124 -1.81 -10.72 14.71
CA ALA A 124 -2.82 -10.62 13.66
C ALA A 124 -2.85 -11.84 12.73
N LEU A 125 -1.73 -12.54 12.60
CA LEU A 125 -1.53 -13.66 11.69
C LEU A 125 -2.62 -14.76 11.81
N PRO A 126 -2.99 -15.29 12.99
CA PRO A 126 -4.03 -16.32 13.06
C PRO A 126 -5.37 -15.86 12.48
N PHE A 127 -5.75 -14.59 12.69
CA PHE A 127 -6.99 -14.04 12.11
C PHE A 127 -6.90 -13.92 10.59
N LEU A 128 -5.77 -13.45 10.08
CA LEU A 128 -5.53 -13.36 8.63
C LEU A 128 -5.52 -14.74 7.98
N LEU A 129 -4.95 -15.76 8.63
CA LEU A 129 -4.93 -17.13 8.12
C LEU A 129 -6.32 -17.76 8.09
N ILE A 130 -7.12 -17.57 9.15
CA ILE A 130 -8.49 -18.07 9.20
C ILE A 130 -9.34 -17.39 8.12
N LEU A 131 -9.29 -16.06 8.03
CA LEU A 131 -10.04 -15.31 7.01
C LEU A 131 -9.59 -15.63 5.59
N ALA A 132 -8.29 -15.80 5.36
CA ALA A 132 -7.76 -16.24 4.08
C ALA A 132 -8.28 -17.63 3.70
N ALA A 133 -8.27 -18.58 4.63
CA ALA A 133 -8.75 -19.93 4.39
C ALA A 133 -10.27 -19.97 4.14
N VAL A 134 -11.05 -19.16 4.87
CA VAL A 134 -12.50 -19.09 4.71
C VAL A 134 -12.90 -18.31 3.45
N GLY A 135 -12.17 -17.25 3.13
CA GLY A 135 -12.40 -16.40 1.95
C GLY A 135 -11.76 -16.93 0.67
N GLY A 136 -11.30 -18.19 0.63
CA GLY A 136 -10.79 -18.81 -0.60
C GLY A 136 -9.45 -18.29 -1.11
N ALA A 137 -8.64 -17.64 -0.26
CA ALA A 137 -7.39 -17.03 -0.69
C ALA A 137 -6.34 -18.05 -1.13
N ASN A 138 -5.82 -17.84 -2.34
CA ASN A 138 -4.67 -18.59 -2.82
C ASN A 138 -3.43 -18.34 -1.94
N LEU A 139 -2.66 -19.39 -1.67
CA LEU A 139 -1.41 -19.31 -0.91
C LEU A 139 -0.43 -18.22 -1.43
N PRO A 140 -0.19 -18.06 -2.75
CA PRO A 140 0.66 -16.99 -3.26
C PRO A 140 0.13 -15.58 -2.93
N THR A 141 -1.19 -15.36 -2.95
CA THR A 141 -1.82 -14.08 -2.61
C THR A 141 -1.57 -13.71 -1.15
N LEU A 142 -1.83 -14.67 -0.26
CA LEU A 142 -1.56 -14.51 1.17
C LEU A 142 -0.08 -14.21 1.44
N LEU A 143 0.83 -14.91 0.76
CA LEU A 143 2.27 -14.66 0.87
C LEU A 143 2.65 -13.27 0.35
N GLY A 144 2.04 -12.80 -0.74
CA GLY A 144 2.22 -11.44 -1.27
C GLY A 144 1.77 -10.37 -0.28
N HIS A 145 0.59 -10.53 0.32
CA HIS A 145 0.07 -9.62 1.35
C HIS A 145 0.96 -9.59 2.60
N LEU A 146 1.36 -10.76 3.10
CA LEU A 146 2.27 -10.85 4.25
C LEU A 146 3.64 -10.24 3.94
N LEU A 147 4.20 -10.49 2.75
CA LEU A 147 5.46 -9.89 2.33
C LEU A 147 5.37 -8.36 2.29
N LEU A 148 4.30 -7.80 1.70
CA LEU A 148 4.08 -6.36 1.66
C LEU A 148 3.93 -5.74 3.05
N LEU A 149 3.20 -6.39 3.97
CA LEU A 149 3.11 -5.95 5.36
C LEU A 149 4.49 -5.90 6.02
N VAL A 150 5.26 -6.98 5.92
CA VAL A 150 6.60 -7.11 6.50
C VAL A 150 7.56 -6.04 5.97
N VAL A 151 7.55 -5.85 4.65
CA VAL A 151 8.37 -4.86 3.94
C VAL A 151 7.97 -3.44 4.33
N THR A 152 6.68 -3.13 4.33
CA THR A 152 6.17 -1.79 4.63
C THR A 152 6.50 -1.41 6.08
N LEU A 153 6.26 -2.31 7.04
CA LEU A 153 6.60 -2.07 8.45
C LEU A 153 8.10 -1.84 8.64
N GLY A 154 8.94 -2.66 8.02
CA GLY A 154 10.40 -2.49 8.06
C GLY A 154 10.85 -1.17 7.44
N SER A 155 10.22 -0.77 6.34
CA SER A 155 10.52 0.47 5.63
C SER A 155 10.19 1.70 6.47
N VAL A 156 9.02 1.71 7.11
CA VAL A 156 8.59 2.78 8.02
C VAL A 156 9.49 2.86 9.25
N CYS A 157 9.90 1.71 9.82
CA CYS A 157 10.90 1.71 10.90
C CYS A 157 12.24 2.31 10.45
N GLY A 158 12.67 2.06 9.21
CA GLY A 158 13.88 2.63 8.63
C GLY A 158 13.81 4.15 8.46
N ILE A 159 12.69 4.65 7.93
CA ILE A 159 12.40 6.09 7.79
C ILE A 159 12.39 6.76 9.16
N GLY A 160 11.69 6.17 10.14
CA GLY A 160 11.60 6.70 11.50
C GLY A 160 12.94 6.74 12.22
N LEU A 161 13.79 5.72 12.01
CA LEU A 161 15.17 5.72 12.52
C LEU A 161 16.00 6.85 11.89
N GLY A 162 15.83 7.09 10.58
CA GLY A 162 16.47 8.19 9.86
C GLY A 162 16.14 9.56 10.46
N PHE A 163 14.85 9.85 10.65
CA PHE A 163 14.42 11.10 11.30
C PHE A 163 14.86 11.19 12.76
N SER A 164 14.85 10.07 13.50
CA SER A 164 15.36 10.01 14.88
C SER A 164 16.82 10.44 14.96
N ALA A 165 17.64 10.07 13.98
CA ALA A 165 19.03 10.49 13.91
C ALA A 165 19.21 11.98 13.54
N LEU A 166 18.34 12.50 12.67
CA LEU A 166 18.43 13.86 12.12
C LEU A 166 17.91 14.94 13.08
N THR A 167 16.86 14.66 13.84
CA THR A 167 16.27 15.65 14.74
C THR A 167 16.82 15.51 16.16
N ALA A 168 16.98 16.63 16.88
CA ALA A 168 17.38 16.61 18.28
C ALA A 168 16.25 16.27 19.26
N ARG A 169 14.98 16.51 18.88
CA ARG A 169 13.79 16.30 19.74
C ARG A 169 13.03 15.05 19.30
N THR A 170 12.63 14.22 20.27
CA THR A 170 11.81 13.01 20.06
C THR A 170 10.47 13.32 19.38
N SER A 171 9.79 14.37 19.81
CA SER A 171 8.50 14.80 19.25
C SER A 171 8.60 15.21 17.78
N ALA A 172 9.66 15.94 17.41
CA ALA A 172 9.89 16.36 16.02
C ALA A 172 10.15 15.16 15.10
N SER A 173 10.94 14.18 15.55
CA SER A 173 11.18 12.92 14.83
C SER A 173 9.87 12.18 14.55
N ALA A 174 9.02 12.04 15.57
CA ALA A 174 7.76 11.32 15.46
C ALA A 174 6.83 12.00 14.46
N VAL A 175 6.67 13.32 14.55
CA VAL A 175 5.82 14.11 13.63
C VAL A 175 6.30 13.98 12.19
N LEU A 176 7.60 14.14 11.93
CA LEU A 176 8.14 14.01 10.57
C LEU A 176 7.92 12.61 9.99
N THR A 177 8.10 11.58 10.82
CA THR A 177 7.84 10.19 10.40
C THR A 177 6.37 9.99 10.05
N TYR A 178 5.44 10.51 10.88
CA TYR A 178 4.01 10.46 10.60
C TYR A 178 3.61 11.25 9.35
N LEU A 179 4.21 12.40 9.10
CA LEU A 179 3.96 13.18 7.88
C LEU A 179 4.40 12.41 6.63
N VAL A 180 5.54 11.72 6.67
CA VAL A 180 5.97 10.87 5.54
C VAL A 180 5.04 9.67 5.35
N VAL A 181 4.64 9.00 6.42
CA VAL A 181 3.67 7.90 6.34
C VAL A 181 2.33 8.38 5.75
N ALA A 182 1.82 9.52 6.22
CA ALA A 182 0.60 10.13 5.71
C ALA A 182 0.74 10.57 4.23
N ALA A 183 1.90 11.08 3.84
CA ALA A 183 2.18 11.43 2.45
C ALA A 183 2.19 10.18 1.54
N LEU A 184 2.71 9.05 2.01
CA LEU A 184 2.73 7.80 1.24
C LEU A 184 1.33 7.15 1.11
N THR A 185 0.48 7.26 2.13
CA THR A 185 -0.83 6.60 2.16
C THR A 185 -1.97 7.47 1.65
N VAL A 186 -2.07 8.71 2.13
CA VAL A 186 -3.15 9.66 1.77
C VAL A 186 -2.64 10.68 0.76
N GLY A 187 -1.37 11.07 0.85
CA GLY A 187 -0.79 12.06 -0.06
C GLY A 187 -0.70 11.57 -1.51
N THR A 188 -0.40 10.29 -1.74
CA THR A 188 -0.30 9.72 -3.10
C THR A 188 -1.64 9.69 -3.86
N PRO A 189 -2.77 9.20 -3.31
CA PRO A 189 -4.06 9.30 -4.00
C PRO A 189 -4.52 10.75 -4.13
N MET A 190 -4.30 11.57 -3.09
CA MET A 190 -4.66 13.00 -3.16
C MET A 190 -3.87 13.73 -4.26
N ALA A 191 -2.58 13.46 -4.39
CA ALA A 191 -1.75 14.03 -5.46
C ALA A 191 -2.21 13.57 -6.85
N THR A 192 -2.61 12.31 -6.99
CA THR A 192 -3.12 11.76 -8.26
C THR A 192 -4.39 12.48 -8.69
N VAL A 193 -5.33 12.70 -7.76
CA VAL A 193 -6.57 13.47 -8.03
C VAL A 193 -6.27 14.93 -8.38
N LEU A 194 -5.32 15.55 -7.68
CA LEU A 194 -4.93 16.94 -7.93
C LEU A 194 -4.26 17.14 -9.30
N VAL A 195 -3.52 16.14 -9.78
CA VAL A 195 -2.81 16.19 -11.08
C VAL A 195 -3.71 15.74 -12.23
N ALA A 196 -4.77 14.96 -11.99
CA ALA A 196 -5.72 14.49 -13.01
C ALA A 196 -6.18 15.56 -14.04
N PRO A 197 -6.59 16.79 -13.66
CA PRO A 197 -7.01 17.80 -14.64
C PRO A 197 -5.89 18.28 -15.56
N MET A 198 -4.62 18.15 -15.17
CA MET A 198 -3.48 18.52 -16.02
C MET A 198 -3.27 17.56 -17.19
N VAL A 199 -3.96 16.44 -17.16
CA VAL A 199 -3.78 15.30 -18.07
C VAL A 199 -5.07 15.04 -18.85
N GLN A 200 -5.98 16.01 -18.83
CA GLN A 200 -7.19 16.01 -19.64
C GLN A 200 -6.91 16.53 -21.05
N GLU A 201 -7.45 15.83 -22.04
CA GLU A 201 -7.37 16.18 -23.45
C GLU A 201 -8.80 16.22 -24.03
N GLN A 202 -9.03 17.14 -24.97
CA GLN A 202 -10.31 17.21 -25.69
C GLN A 202 -10.23 16.23 -26.85
N GLN A 203 -11.11 15.24 -26.84
CA GLN A 203 -11.23 14.25 -27.90
C GLN A 203 -12.51 14.50 -28.69
N GLU A 204 -12.39 14.52 -30.02
CA GLU A 204 -13.55 14.61 -30.90
C GLU A 204 -14.21 13.23 -30.99
N SER A 205 -15.51 13.16 -30.75
CA SER A 205 -16.33 11.97 -30.92
C SER A 205 -17.29 12.22 -32.08
N ILE A 206 -17.20 11.41 -33.12
CA ILE A 206 -18.02 11.52 -34.33
C ILE A 206 -19.04 10.37 -34.30
N THR A 207 -20.32 10.70 -34.22
CA THR A 207 -21.40 9.72 -34.16
C THR A 207 -22.33 9.86 -35.34
N TYR A 208 -22.47 8.79 -36.13
CA TYR A 208 -23.45 8.72 -37.20
C TYR A 208 -24.79 8.26 -36.66
N SER A 209 -25.89 8.89 -37.09
CA SER A 209 -27.24 8.45 -36.78
C SER A 209 -27.86 7.75 -37.99
N ILE A 210 -28.64 6.70 -37.71
CA ILE A 210 -29.43 6.01 -38.74
C ILE A 210 -30.50 6.95 -39.26
N ASP A 211 -30.63 7.04 -40.58
CA ASP A 211 -31.72 7.74 -41.24
C ASP A 211 -32.85 6.75 -41.52
N TYR A 212 -33.83 6.68 -40.62
CA TYR A 212 -34.93 5.72 -40.73
C TYR A 212 -35.85 5.97 -41.93
N ASP A 213 -35.92 7.21 -42.44
CA ASP A 213 -36.77 7.54 -43.59
C ASP A 213 -36.14 7.10 -44.92
N ALA A 214 -34.81 7.11 -44.99
CA ALA A 214 -34.03 6.63 -46.14
C ALA A 214 -33.63 5.14 -46.03
N SER A 215 -33.82 4.52 -44.86
CA SER A 215 -33.50 3.11 -44.62
C SER A 215 -34.64 2.19 -45.07
N THR A 216 -34.28 1.01 -45.58
CA THR A 216 -35.23 -0.05 -45.96
C THR A 216 -35.01 -1.27 -45.06
N ASP A 217 -35.95 -2.22 -45.05
CA ASP A 217 -35.85 -3.47 -44.25
C ASP A 217 -34.55 -4.25 -44.54
N ASP A 218 -34.00 -4.12 -45.76
CA ASP A 218 -32.78 -4.81 -46.20
C ASP A 218 -31.51 -3.93 -46.17
N GLN A 219 -31.61 -2.60 -45.97
CA GLN A 219 -30.45 -1.70 -46.03
C GLN A 219 -30.62 -0.47 -45.13
N LEU A 220 -29.74 -0.36 -44.14
CA LEU A 220 -29.62 0.81 -43.27
C LEU A 220 -28.78 1.89 -43.95
N VAL A 221 -29.30 3.12 -43.98
CA VAL A 221 -28.61 4.29 -44.52
C VAL A 221 -28.31 5.25 -43.38
N CYS A 222 -27.03 5.59 -43.22
CA CYS A 222 -26.62 6.62 -42.26
C CYS A 222 -26.83 8.02 -42.85
N ARG A 223 -27.18 8.97 -41.98
CA ARG A 223 -27.25 10.38 -42.36
C ARG A 223 -25.86 10.90 -42.73
N GLU A 224 -25.77 11.72 -43.78
CA GLU A 224 -24.49 12.27 -44.29
C GLU A 224 -23.80 13.23 -43.30
N ASP A 225 -24.58 13.92 -42.45
CA ASP A 225 -24.08 14.83 -41.43
C ASP A 225 -23.94 14.12 -40.08
N PRO A 226 -22.73 13.78 -39.62
CA PRO A 226 -22.52 13.18 -38.31
C PRO A 226 -22.61 14.23 -37.20
N TYR A 227 -23.04 13.79 -36.02
CA TYR A 227 -22.97 14.59 -34.81
C TYR A 227 -21.54 14.56 -34.26
N ARG A 228 -20.94 15.74 -34.08
CA ARG A 228 -19.61 15.91 -33.50
C ARG A 228 -19.74 16.42 -32.07
N TYR A 229 -19.20 15.65 -31.13
CA TYR A 229 -19.14 15.99 -29.72
C TYR A 229 -17.68 16.15 -29.31
N HIS A 230 -17.41 17.11 -28.42
CA HIS A 230 -16.11 17.20 -27.74
C HIS A 230 -16.25 16.57 -26.37
N ASN A 231 -15.60 15.42 -26.18
CA ASN A 231 -15.57 14.71 -24.91
C ASN A 231 -14.22 14.99 -24.24
N THR A 232 -14.25 15.25 -22.94
CA THR A 232 -13.03 15.39 -22.16
C THR A 232 -12.58 14.02 -21.68
N VAL A 233 -11.42 13.56 -22.17
CA VAL A 233 -10.83 12.28 -21.76
C VAL A 233 -9.65 12.55 -20.85
N THR A 234 -9.55 11.77 -19.77
CA THR A 234 -8.47 11.91 -18.79
C THR A 234 -7.45 10.79 -19.03
N HIS A 235 -6.23 11.17 -19.38
CA HIS A 235 -5.13 10.25 -19.67
C HIS A 235 -4.49 9.69 -18.38
N THR A 236 -5.25 8.88 -17.63
CA THR A 236 -4.82 8.28 -16.36
C THR A 236 -3.55 7.43 -16.48
N GLU A 237 -3.24 6.92 -17.68
CA GLU A 237 -2.03 6.16 -17.98
C GLU A 237 -0.75 6.97 -17.81
N ARG A 238 -0.85 8.30 -17.78
CA ARG A 238 0.30 9.20 -17.55
C ARG A 238 0.58 9.49 -16.07
N ILE A 239 -0.36 9.18 -15.17
CA ILE A 239 -0.30 9.58 -13.74
C ILE A 239 -0.38 8.41 -12.75
N TRP A 240 -0.74 7.19 -13.16
CA TRP A 240 -0.88 6.04 -12.27
C TRP A 240 0.37 5.75 -11.42
N TRP A 241 1.56 6.07 -11.93
CA TRP A 241 2.84 5.84 -11.24
C TRP A 241 2.96 6.59 -9.89
N LEU A 242 2.19 7.66 -9.70
CA LEU A 242 2.11 8.39 -8.42
C LEU A 242 1.59 7.52 -7.27
N LEU A 243 0.85 6.45 -7.60
CA LEU A 243 0.26 5.52 -6.64
C LEU A 243 1.20 4.36 -6.27
N ILE A 244 2.28 4.13 -7.02
CA ILE A 244 3.27 3.06 -6.75
C ILE A 244 3.80 3.09 -5.30
N PRO A 245 4.12 4.25 -4.68
CA PRO A 245 4.63 4.27 -3.30
C PRO A 245 3.58 3.91 -2.23
N ASN A 246 2.31 3.78 -2.60
CA ASN A 246 1.23 3.56 -1.65
C ASN A 246 1.11 2.07 -1.27
N PRO A 247 1.27 1.71 0.02
CA PRO A 247 1.23 0.32 0.45
C PRO A 247 -0.16 -0.32 0.35
N PHE A 248 -1.26 0.45 0.44
CA PHE A 248 -2.62 -0.09 0.27
C PHE A 248 -2.92 -0.43 -1.18
N VAL A 249 -2.47 0.43 -2.09
CA VAL A 249 -2.53 0.21 -3.54
C VAL A 249 -1.73 -1.04 -3.93
N ALA A 250 -0.53 -1.22 -3.35
CA ALA A 250 0.27 -2.41 -3.59
C ALA A 250 -0.42 -3.70 -3.11
N LEU A 251 -1.19 -3.65 -2.01
CA LEU A 251 -2.03 -4.78 -1.58
C LEU A 251 -3.15 -5.06 -2.61
N GLY A 252 -3.78 -4.03 -3.16
CA GLY A 252 -4.79 -4.19 -4.21
C GLY A 252 -4.27 -4.86 -5.49
N ASP A 253 -3.04 -4.55 -5.90
CA ASP A 253 -2.38 -5.22 -7.04
C ASP A 253 -2.06 -6.70 -6.76
N VAL A 254 -1.89 -7.09 -5.50
CA VAL A 254 -1.79 -8.50 -5.14
C VAL A 254 -3.16 -9.18 -5.20
N SER A 255 -4.21 -8.54 -4.67
CA SER A 255 -5.58 -9.08 -4.67
C SER A 255 -6.15 -9.28 -6.07
N THR A 256 -5.93 -8.34 -6.99
CA THR A 256 -6.44 -8.43 -8.38
C THR A 256 -5.90 -9.59 -9.20
N ARG A 257 -4.69 -10.06 -8.88
CA ARG A 257 -4.03 -11.12 -9.65
C ARG A 257 -4.48 -12.51 -9.26
N ALA A 258 -5.20 -12.62 -8.15
CA ALA A 258 -5.70 -13.87 -7.63
C ALA A 258 -6.95 -13.54 -6.78
N PRO A 259 -8.06 -13.22 -7.47
CA PRO A 259 -9.30 -12.78 -6.82
C PRO A 259 -9.80 -13.82 -5.84
N LEU A 260 -10.38 -13.33 -4.74
CA LEU A 260 -10.86 -14.16 -3.63
C LEU A 260 -12.27 -14.72 -3.87
N SER A 261 -13.06 -14.02 -4.68
CA SER A 261 -14.45 -14.36 -4.98
C SER A 261 -14.57 -14.97 -6.37
N HIS A 262 -15.37 -16.04 -6.50
CA HIS A 262 -15.83 -16.58 -7.79
C HIS A 262 -17.06 -15.82 -8.32
N TYR A 263 -17.65 -14.98 -7.48
CA TYR A 263 -18.79 -14.13 -7.79
C TYR A 263 -18.28 -12.71 -8.12
N ASN A 264 -18.92 -12.03 -9.08
CA ASN A 264 -18.60 -10.66 -9.54
C ASN A 264 -18.77 -9.55 -8.46
N SER A 265 -18.80 -9.90 -7.17
CA SER A 265 -18.72 -8.94 -6.07
C SER A 265 -17.26 -8.56 -5.83
N ASP A 266 -16.86 -7.44 -6.42
CA ASP A 266 -15.53 -6.87 -6.21
C ASP A 266 -15.32 -6.50 -4.74
N ASN A 267 -14.42 -7.22 -4.06
CA ASN A 267 -13.97 -6.84 -2.74
C ASN A 267 -13.11 -5.58 -2.80
N PHE A 268 -12.98 -4.86 -1.68
CA PHE A 268 -12.36 -3.54 -1.66
C PHE A 268 -10.95 -3.50 -2.28
N LEU A 269 -10.06 -4.44 -1.92
CA LEU A 269 -8.68 -4.43 -2.43
C LEU A 269 -8.62 -4.88 -3.89
N GLU A 270 -9.45 -5.84 -4.26
CA GLU A 270 -9.59 -6.31 -5.65
C GLU A 270 -10.08 -5.18 -6.56
N GLY A 271 -11.14 -4.48 -6.17
CA GLY A 271 -11.64 -3.30 -6.89
C GLY A 271 -10.61 -2.17 -6.93
N LEU A 272 -9.86 -1.94 -5.84
CA LEU A 272 -8.77 -0.95 -5.81
C LEU A 272 -7.67 -1.30 -6.81
N GLY A 273 -7.22 -2.55 -6.86
CA GLY A 273 -6.22 -2.95 -7.84
C GLY A 273 -6.76 -2.86 -9.26
N ARG A 274 -8.03 -3.24 -9.52
CA ARG A 274 -8.62 -3.18 -10.87
C ARG A 274 -8.71 -1.76 -11.34
N ALA A 275 -9.14 -0.84 -10.48
CA ALA A 275 -9.17 0.58 -10.78
C ALA A 275 -7.79 1.13 -11.18
N ILE A 276 -6.71 0.57 -10.63
CA ILE A 276 -5.35 1.00 -10.94
C ILE A 276 -4.83 0.32 -12.20
N ASP A 277 -5.24 -0.92 -12.44
CA ASP A 277 -4.96 -1.63 -13.69
C ASP A 277 -5.62 -0.92 -14.87
N THR A 278 -6.90 -0.55 -14.76
CA THR A 278 -7.62 0.22 -15.80
C THR A 278 -7.08 1.63 -15.98
N MET A 279 -6.53 2.26 -14.93
CA MET A 279 -5.80 3.51 -15.07
C MET A 279 -4.54 3.40 -15.93
N ARG A 280 -4.06 2.20 -16.24
CA ARG A 280 -2.88 1.98 -17.09
C ARG A 280 -3.24 1.74 -18.55
N ASP A 281 -4.53 1.62 -18.86
CA ASP A 281 -4.98 1.42 -20.23
C ASP A 281 -4.75 2.68 -21.07
N PRO A 282 -4.04 2.58 -22.21
CA PRO A 282 -3.78 3.72 -23.05
C PRO A 282 -5.10 4.25 -23.63
N GLN A 283 -5.39 5.52 -23.35
CA GLN A 283 -6.50 6.21 -24.00
C GLN A 283 -6.05 6.72 -25.38
N SER A 284 -6.84 6.47 -26.41
CA SER A 284 -6.58 7.01 -27.75
C SER A 284 -6.83 8.52 -27.77
N SER A 285 -5.98 9.26 -28.47
CA SER A 285 -6.20 10.68 -28.79
C SER A 285 -6.86 10.88 -30.15
N GLU A 286 -7.05 9.80 -30.92
CA GLU A 286 -7.72 9.83 -32.21
C GLU A 286 -9.22 10.04 -32.03
N PRO A 287 -9.89 10.70 -33.00
CA PRO A 287 -11.33 10.87 -32.93
C PRO A 287 -12.05 9.53 -32.84
N THR A 288 -12.88 9.35 -31.82
CA THR A 288 -13.69 8.13 -31.69
C THR A 288 -14.83 8.20 -32.69
N VAL A 289 -14.88 7.27 -33.64
CA VAL A 289 -15.95 7.19 -34.63
C VAL A 289 -16.89 6.06 -34.24
N HIS A 290 -18.15 6.40 -33.94
CA HIS A 290 -19.20 5.41 -33.74
C HIS A 290 -20.15 5.45 -34.95
N ASN A 291 -20.19 4.34 -35.68
CA ASN A 291 -20.98 4.21 -36.90
C ASN A 291 -21.88 2.96 -36.86
N PRO A 292 -23.13 3.10 -36.38
CA PRO A 292 -24.04 1.96 -36.25
C PRO A 292 -24.42 1.35 -37.61
N CYS A 293 -24.29 2.07 -38.73
CA CYS A 293 -24.57 1.51 -40.05
C CYS A 293 -23.44 0.64 -40.60
N ALA A 294 -22.21 0.81 -40.10
CA ALA A 294 -21.09 -0.08 -40.42
C ALA A 294 -21.12 -1.33 -39.54
N GLU A 295 -21.45 -1.17 -38.26
CA GLU A 295 -21.55 -2.29 -37.29
C GLU A 295 -22.63 -3.31 -37.71
N GLN A 296 -23.79 -2.88 -38.23
CA GLN A 296 -24.84 -3.82 -38.68
C GLN A 296 -24.55 -4.50 -40.03
N ALA A 297 -23.63 -3.96 -40.85
CA ALA A 297 -23.26 -4.59 -42.12
C ALA A 297 -22.34 -5.81 -41.92
N ASP A 298 -21.52 -5.78 -40.86
CA ASP A 298 -20.67 -6.91 -40.45
C ASP A 298 -21.47 -8.01 -39.72
N ASP A 299 -22.65 -7.70 -39.15
CA ASP A 299 -23.58 -8.66 -38.51
C ASP A 299 -24.23 -9.67 -39.50
N SER A 300 -23.83 -9.67 -40.78
CA SER A 300 -24.20 -10.69 -41.76
C SER A 300 -23.23 -11.89 -41.81
N ASP A 301 -22.10 -11.82 -41.10
CA ASP A 301 -21.31 -12.98 -40.69
C ASP A 301 -21.46 -13.16 -39.17
N ASP A 302 -21.95 -14.33 -38.78
CA ASP A 302 -22.37 -14.75 -37.44
C ASP A 302 -21.16 -14.99 -36.49
N ASP A 303 -20.15 -14.11 -36.50
CA ASP A 303 -18.96 -14.21 -35.67
C ASP A 303 -18.58 -12.82 -35.09
N VAL A 304 -18.28 -12.80 -33.78
CA VAL A 304 -17.70 -11.67 -33.01
C VAL A 304 -18.71 -10.73 -32.30
N TYR A 305 -19.67 -11.30 -31.57
CA TYR A 305 -19.80 -10.91 -30.16
C TYR A 305 -18.86 -11.80 -29.31
N GLU A 306 -17.56 -11.76 -29.61
CA GLU A 306 -16.55 -12.02 -28.59
C GLU A 306 -16.59 -10.81 -27.65
N SER A 307 -17.65 -10.75 -26.84
CA SER A 307 -17.64 -10.04 -25.58
C SER A 307 -16.50 -10.67 -24.79
N SER A 308 -15.31 -10.08 -24.95
CA SER A 308 -14.13 -10.17 -24.12
C SER A 308 -14.51 -10.17 -22.65
N ARG A 309 -14.88 -11.32 -22.14
CA ARG A 309 -15.26 -11.56 -20.74
C ARG A 309 -14.78 -12.93 -20.29
N ASP A 310 -13.56 -13.28 -20.68
CA ASP A 310 -12.85 -14.39 -20.04
C ASP A 310 -11.39 -14.07 -19.72
N GLU A 311 -11.10 -12.81 -19.39
CA GLU A 311 -9.93 -12.48 -18.57
C GLU A 311 -10.37 -11.67 -17.36
N SER A 312 -10.88 -12.38 -16.34
CA SER A 312 -11.05 -11.87 -14.97
C SER A 312 -9.72 -11.51 -14.29
N GLY A 313 -8.63 -11.37 -15.05
CA GLY A 313 -7.27 -11.10 -14.61
C GLY A 313 -6.82 -9.69 -14.97
N ALA A 314 -5.92 -9.13 -14.16
CA ALA A 314 -5.26 -7.86 -14.46
C ALA A 314 -4.56 -7.93 -15.82
N GLY A 315 -4.88 -6.98 -16.71
CA GLY A 315 -4.33 -6.89 -18.06
C GLY A 315 -2.86 -6.44 -18.06
N HIS A 316 -2.40 -5.77 -17.00
CA HIS A 316 -1.03 -5.29 -16.89
C HIS A 316 -0.14 -6.05 -15.89
N VAL A 317 1.18 -5.90 -16.08
CA VAL A 317 2.21 -6.56 -15.25
C VAL A 317 2.23 -6.10 -13.79
N ALA A 318 2.65 -7.05 -12.92
CA ALA A 318 3.28 -6.90 -11.62
C ALA A 318 3.75 -5.50 -11.21
N PHE A 319 3.01 -4.67 -10.46
CA PHE A 319 3.61 -3.44 -9.93
C PHE A 319 3.89 -3.48 -8.41
N TRP A 320 3.20 -4.31 -7.64
CA TRP A 320 3.47 -4.49 -6.21
C TRP A 320 4.94 -4.80 -5.87
N PRO A 321 5.73 -5.54 -6.69
CA PRO A 321 7.15 -5.75 -6.41
C PRO A 321 7.95 -4.44 -6.53
N ALA A 322 7.57 -3.56 -7.47
CA ALA A 322 8.18 -2.25 -7.62
C ALA A 322 7.83 -1.34 -6.43
N SER A 323 6.58 -1.38 -5.94
CA SER A 323 6.16 -0.71 -4.71
C SER A 323 6.98 -1.19 -3.50
N ALA A 324 7.12 -2.52 -3.34
CA ALA A 324 7.91 -3.11 -2.26
C ALA A 324 9.38 -2.68 -2.34
N ALA A 325 9.98 -2.71 -3.55
CA ALA A 325 11.36 -2.28 -3.76
C ALA A 325 11.55 -0.80 -3.42
N LEU A 326 10.63 0.08 -3.85
CA LEU A 326 10.67 1.50 -3.54
C LEU A 326 10.58 1.77 -2.03
N LEU A 327 9.63 1.11 -1.35
CA LEU A 327 9.50 1.23 0.11
C LEU A 327 10.77 0.76 0.82
N LEU A 328 11.34 -0.38 0.42
CA LEU A 328 12.60 -0.87 0.96
C LEU A 328 13.74 0.12 0.75
N LEU A 329 13.82 0.74 -0.42
CA LEU A 329 14.83 1.76 -0.72
C LEU A 329 14.67 3.00 0.19
N LEU A 330 13.43 3.46 0.41
CA LEU A 330 13.16 4.57 1.34
C LEU A 330 13.57 4.22 2.78
N GLY A 331 13.21 3.01 3.24
CA GLY A 331 13.60 2.51 4.57
C GLY A 331 15.12 2.35 4.73
N ALA A 332 15.77 1.74 3.74
CA ALA A 332 17.22 1.57 3.72
C ALA A 332 17.95 2.92 3.66
N GLY A 333 17.41 3.90 2.92
CA GLY A 333 17.88 5.28 2.90
C GLY A 333 17.84 5.91 4.29
N GLY A 334 16.72 5.78 5.01
CA GLY A 334 16.59 6.24 6.40
C GLY A 334 17.62 5.60 7.34
N ALA A 335 17.78 4.27 7.26
CA ALA A 335 18.77 3.54 8.06
C ALA A 335 20.22 3.97 7.74
N TRP A 336 20.52 4.24 6.47
CA TRP A 336 21.82 4.71 6.03
C TRP A 336 22.11 6.13 6.52
N VAL A 337 21.13 7.03 6.50
CA VAL A 337 21.23 8.38 7.07
C VAL A 337 21.55 8.29 8.56
N ALA A 338 20.84 7.43 9.30
CA ALA A 338 21.11 7.20 10.71
C ALA A 338 22.53 6.70 10.96
N ALA A 339 22.99 5.72 10.17
CA ALA A 339 24.33 5.17 10.28
C ALA A 339 25.44 6.19 9.92
N ARG A 340 25.17 7.13 9.01
CA ARG A 340 26.11 8.23 8.68
C ARG A 340 26.19 9.26 9.80
N ARG A 341 25.07 9.64 10.40
CA ARG A 341 25.02 10.62 11.49
C ARG A 341 25.67 10.14 12.80
N LEU A 342 25.74 8.82 12.99
CA LEU A 342 26.41 8.20 14.14
C LEU A 342 27.94 8.02 13.95
N ARG A 343 28.55 8.44 12.83
CA ARG A 343 30.00 8.34 12.64
C ARG A 343 30.76 9.35 13.50
N VAL A 344 31.88 8.90 14.04
CA VAL A 344 32.84 9.67 14.85
C VAL A 344 34.00 10.13 13.94
N PRO A 345 34.59 11.34 14.12
CA PRO A 345 34.25 12.34 15.14
C PRO A 345 32.87 12.97 14.90
N ALA A 346 32.14 13.18 15.98
CA ALA A 346 30.89 13.91 15.93
C ALA A 346 31.19 15.33 15.40
N GLY A 347 30.48 15.75 14.35
CA GLY A 347 30.52 17.14 13.89
C GLY A 347 30.05 18.11 15.00
N PRO A 348 30.11 19.43 14.75
CA PRO A 348 29.74 20.43 15.76
C PRO A 348 28.32 20.17 16.27
N LEU A 349 28.21 19.96 17.59
CA LEU A 349 26.95 19.68 18.25
C LEU A 349 26.04 20.93 18.19
N PRO A 350 24.73 20.76 17.98
CA PRO A 350 23.77 21.84 18.17
C PRO A 350 23.92 22.49 19.55
N ARG A 351 23.82 23.83 19.61
CA ARG A 351 23.92 24.59 20.87
C ARG A 351 22.93 24.02 21.91
N GLY A 352 23.45 23.67 23.08
CA GLY A 352 22.65 23.18 24.22
C GLY A 352 22.83 21.70 24.58
N ILE A 353 23.66 20.94 23.87
CA ILE A 353 23.94 19.54 24.17
C ILE A 353 25.28 19.43 24.92
N ARG A 354 25.25 19.01 26.19
CA ARG A 354 26.45 18.58 26.93
C ARG A 354 26.55 17.06 26.81
N LEU A 355 27.65 16.57 26.24
CA LEU A 355 28.08 15.19 26.42
C LEU A 355 28.74 15.12 27.80
N ALA A 356 28.29 14.20 28.65
CA ALA A 356 28.97 13.83 29.89
C ALA A 356 30.18 12.95 29.55
#